data_AF-A0A7H0LGK0-F1
#
_entry.id   AF-A0A7H0LGK0-F1
#
_cell.length_a   1.000
_cell.length_b   1.000
_cell.length_c   1.000
_cell.angle_alpha   90.00
_cell.angle_beta   90.00
_cell.angle_gamma   90.00
#
_symmetry.space_group_name_H-M   'P 1'
#
loop_
_entity.id
_entity.type
_entity.pdbx_description
1 polymer ?
#
loop_
_entity_poly.entity_id
_entity_poly.type
_entity_poly.pdbx_seq_one_letter_code
_entity_poly.pdbx_strand_id
1 'polypeptide(L)'
;MSLLARRLPLDPPKRDLAEIDAPEGVAGQLVRVATARVVLLDHALLAHDLPALSDAALRAVDQDPVAAREAWIVDHAGLVSPTQAAQTEVNTPIATIGAPRPAWRPPRYGRAAVLRTEGPGSADHLLLDLKGVGRGAGHVPARAHHSSGLCSLREALREVLMEAIIAAIFARAAPDLWTVPTYAVLDLGFDVLTHRGEQLPAAVLVRRAHARDQDEPVLPWRSSTGERVRLEIELLLRAYGLTSSNAGSRHHLQATADGSRIAYVDGAFEPVDPGIRAKVEAALDGTDAATCDGINIQLARFDRQAGVRARLVDFGHYEVRRRFDRALVSMVCDAPHRWGAYLARGDSPQPDPVLAAPLKHWAREEAAAVGGLSRASSDPPTLWADATARAFRAGEMSGKDIADAIAQAAREIG
;
A
#
# COMPACT_ATOMS: atom_id res chain seq x y z
N MET A 1 -1.69 -1.16 -25.78
CA MET A 1 -2.98 -1.30 -25.04
C MET A 1 -2.73 -0.91 -23.60
N SER A 2 -3.59 -0.09 -22.98
CA SER A 2 -3.48 0.26 -21.56
C SER A 2 -3.67 -1.01 -20.72
N LEU A 3 -2.61 -1.48 -20.06
CA LEU A 3 -2.57 -2.74 -19.33
C LEU A 3 -3.51 -2.75 -18.12
N LEU A 4 -3.91 -1.58 -17.66
CA LEU A 4 -4.94 -1.38 -16.65
C LEU A 4 -5.98 -0.46 -17.28
N ALA A 5 -7.23 -0.90 -17.41
CA ALA A 5 -8.35 -0.04 -17.81
C ALA A 5 -8.73 0.92 -16.66
N ARG A 6 -7.73 1.60 -16.10
CA ARG A 6 -7.87 2.55 -15.00
C ARG A 6 -8.18 3.93 -15.59
N ARG A 7 -8.94 4.70 -14.82
CA ARG A 7 -9.10 6.13 -15.08
C ARG A 7 -7.77 6.81 -14.87
N LEU A 8 -7.37 7.65 -15.81
CA LEU A 8 -6.24 8.55 -15.58
C LEU A 8 -6.63 9.57 -14.50
N PRO A 9 -5.71 9.96 -13.61
CA PRO A 9 -5.95 11.00 -12.62
C PRO A 9 -6.39 12.31 -13.30
N LEU A 10 -7.37 12.99 -12.70
CA LEU A 10 -7.88 14.27 -13.20
C LEU A 10 -6.96 15.45 -12.87
N ASP A 11 -6.20 15.34 -11.79
CA ASP A 11 -5.28 16.38 -11.34
C ASP A 11 -3.88 16.20 -11.96
N PRO A 12 -3.09 17.27 -12.10
CA PRO A 12 -1.70 17.16 -12.51
C PRO A 12 -0.85 16.49 -11.41
N PRO A 13 0.25 15.79 -11.77
CA PRO A 13 1.15 15.22 -10.78
C PRO A 13 1.87 16.33 -10.02
N LYS A 14 2.24 16.05 -8.77
CA LYS A 14 3.08 16.95 -7.97
C LYS A 14 4.47 17.08 -8.61
N ARG A 15 4.95 18.30 -8.72
CA ARG A 15 6.22 18.65 -9.38
C ARG A 15 7.25 19.14 -8.36
N ASP A 16 6.83 19.82 -7.30
CA ASP A 16 7.72 20.37 -6.28
C ASP A 16 7.64 19.62 -4.95
N LEU A 17 8.77 19.52 -4.25
CA LEU A 17 8.85 18.89 -2.93
C LEU A 17 8.02 19.65 -1.89
N ALA A 18 7.85 20.96 -2.07
CA ALA A 18 6.95 21.77 -1.26
C ALA A 18 5.50 21.31 -1.38
N GLU A 19 5.07 20.77 -2.53
CA GLU A 19 3.69 20.29 -2.71
C GLU A 19 3.39 18.99 -1.95
N ILE A 20 4.43 18.26 -1.54
CA ILE A 20 4.33 17.01 -0.77
C ILE A 20 4.82 17.16 0.67
N ASP A 21 4.88 18.40 1.16
CA ASP A 21 5.30 18.75 2.51
C ASP A 21 6.70 18.24 2.86
N ALA A 22 7.58 18.15 1.86
CA ALA A 22 8.98 17.78 2.05
C ALA A 22 9.96 18.94 1.78
N PRO A 23 9.66 20.23 2.11
CA PRO A 23 10.56 21.33 1.79
C PRO A 23 11.91 21.22 2.54
N GLU A 24 11.90 20.59 3.72
CA GLU A 24 13.05 20.40 4.60
C GLU A 24 13.48 18.94 4.74
N GLY A 25 12.94 18.03 3.90
CA GLY A 25 13.26 16.61 4.01
C GLY A 25 14.76 16.36 3.97
N VAL A 26 15.29 15.56 4.90
CA VAL A 26 16.72 15.21 4.90
C VAL A 26 17.03 14.56 3.56
N ALA A 27 17.89 15.21 2.77
CA ALA A 27 18.41 14.63 1.55
C ALA A 27 19.22 13.40 1.92
N GLY A 28 18.58 12.24 1.81
CA GLY A 28 19.27 10.97 1.74
C GLY A 28 19.93 10.82 0.37
N GLN A 29 20.76 9.79 0.27
CA GLN A 29 21.25 9.33 -1.02
C GLN A 29 20.61 7.98 -1.32
N LEU A 30 20.37 7.72 -2.60
CA LEU A 30 20.05 6.39 -3.10
C LEU A 30 21.08 6.00 -4.17
N VAL A 31 21.35 4.72 -4.31
CA VAL A 31 22.26 4.16 -5.31
C VAL A 31 21.51 3.22 -6.23
N ARG A 32 21.88 3.21 -7.52
CA ARG A 32 21.20 2.40 -8.52
C ARG A 32 21.62 0.94 -8.40
N VAL A 33 20.64 0.04 -8.51
CA VAL A 33 20.83 -1.41 -8.48
C VAL A 33 21.04 -1.91 -9.91
N ALA A 34 22.14 -2.62 -10.14
CA ALA A 34 22.56 -3.05 -11.47
C ALA A 34 21.59 -4.03 -12.13
N THR A 35 20.91 -4.84 -11.30
CA THR A 35 20.07 -5.96 -11.69
C THR A 35 18.58 -5.63 -11.68
N ALA A 36 18.21 -4.35 -11.49
CA ALA A 36 16.83 -3.92 -11.47
C ALA A 36 16.17 -4.11 -12.85
N ARG A 37 14.93 -4.62 -12.86
CA ARG A 37 14.12 -4.85 -14.07
C ARG A 37 12.64 -4.57 -13.82
N VAL A 38 11.92 -4.23 -14.89
CA VAL A 38 10.48 -3.98 -14.83
C VAL A 38 9.73 -5.29 -14.63
N VAL A 39 8.84 -5.32 -13.64
CA VAL A 39 7.80 -6.36 -13.50
C VAL A 39 6.49 -5.86 -14.07
N LEU A 40 6.10 -4.63 -13.72
CA LEU A 40 4.89 -3.96 -14.19
C LEU A 40 5.19 -2.49 -14.46
N LEU A 41 4.58 -1.94 -15.51
CA LEU A 41 4.65 -0.52 -15.85
C LEU A 41 3.32 -0.04 -16.46
N ASP A 42 2.72 0.99 -15.87
CA ASP A 42 1.59 1.71 -16.45
C ASP A 42 2.10 2.77 -17.43
N HIS A 43 2.35 2.33 -18.68
CA HIS A 43 2.86 3.20 -19.74
C HIS A 43 1.94 4.39 -20.03
N ALA A 44 0.63 4.21 -19.93
CA ALA A 44 -0.34 5.26 -20.23
C ALA A 44 -0.29 6.35 -19.16
N LEU A 45 -0.28 5.96 -17.89
CA LEU A 45 -0.14 6.88 -16.77
C LEU A 45 1.20 7.62 -16.81
N LEU A 46 2.31 6.92 -17.08
CA LEU A 46 3.63 7.55 -17.13
C LEU A 46 3.73 8.56 -18.30
N ALA A 47 3.20 8.22 -19.47
CA ALA A 47 3.14 9.12 -20.62
C ALA A 47 2.23 10.33 -20.39
N HIS A 48 1.13 10.15 -19.65
CA HIS A 48 0.21 11.21 -19.25
C HIS A 48 0.89 12.20 -18.30
N ASP A 49 1.55 11.69 -17.26
CA ASP A 49 2.14 12.52 -16.21
C ASP A 49 3.53 13.09 -16.60
N LEU A 50 4.19 12.52 -17.60
CA LEU A 50 5.45 13.03 -18.15
C LEU A 50 5.40 13.02 -19.70
N PRO A 51 4.88 14.10 -20.33
CA PRO A 51 4.66 14.15 -21.78
C PRO A 51 5.90 13.93 -22.66
N ALA A 52 7.10 14.19 -22.15
CA ALA A 52 8.37 13.85 -22.80
C ALA A 52 8.54 12.34 -23.04
N LEU A 53 7.81 11.51 -22.28
CA LEU A 53 7.72 10.05 -22.47
C LEU A 53 6.46 9.64 -23.26
N SER A 54 5.77 10.55 -23.94
CA SER A 54 4.63 10.20 -24.81
C SER A 54 5.08 9.42 -26.05
N ASP A 55 4.17 8.67 -26.67
CA ASP A 55 4.46 7.93 -27.91
C ASP A 55 4.94 8.87 -29.01
N ALA A 56 4.35 10.05 -29.11
CA ALA A 56 4.72 11.07 -30.10
C ALA A 56 6.12 11.62 -29.84
N ALA A 57 6.44 11.97 -28.59
CA ALA A 57 7.76 12.51 -28.24
C ALA A 57 8.88 11.49 -28.47
N LEU A 58 8.69 10.23 -28.08
CA LEU A 58 9.70 9.18 -28.23
C LEU A 58 9.91 8.77 -29.68
N ARG A 59 8.84 8.68 -30.49
CA ARG A 59 8.96 8.39 -31.93
C ARG A 59 9.61 9.52 -32.72
N ALA A 60 9.48 10.78 -32.28
CA ALA A 60 10.13 11.91 -32.93
C ALA A 60 11.67 11.84 -32.87
N VAL A 61 12.22 11.06 -31.94
CA VAL A 61 13.66 10.79 -31.78
C VAL A 61 14.02 9.33 -32.09
N ASP A 62 13.19 8.64 -32.88
CA ASP A 62 13.39 7.25 -33.35
C ASP A 62 13.60 6.22 -32.22
N GLN A 63 12.87 6.38 -31.11
CA GLN A 63 12.89 5.43 -29.99
C GLN A 63 11.60 4.59 -29.93
N ASP A 64 11.73 3.31 -29.60
CA ASP A 64 10.58 2.47 -29.25
C ASP A 64 9.94 2.96 -27.93
N PRO A 65 8.66 3.40 -27.94
CA PRO A 65 8.05 3.98 -26.75
C PRO A 65 7.96 3.06 -25.54
N VAL A 66 7.87 1.74 -25.76
CA VAL A 66 7.79 0.76 -24.67
C VAL A 66 9.17 0.62 -24.02
N ALA A 67 10.18 0.24 -24.80
CA ALA A 67 11.55 0.04 -24.29
C ALA A 67 12.13 1.33 -23.67
N ALA A 68 11.88 2.50 -24.26
CA ALA A 68 12.38 3.77 -23.72
C ALA A 68 11.79 4.10 -22.34
N ARG A 69 10.50 3.86 -22.12
CA ARG A 69 9.86 4.07 -20.81
C ARG A 69 10.36 3.06 -19.76
N GLU A 70 10.51 1.81 -20.14
CA GLU A 70 11.06 0.77 -19.25
C GLU A 70 12.50 1.09 -18.83
N ALA A 71 13.34 1.48 -19.79
CA ALA A 71 14.71 1.91 -19.51
C ALA A 71 14.74 3.15 -18.61
N TRP A 72 13.89 4.14 -18.88
CA TRP A 72 13.81 5.36 -18.07
C TRP A 72 13.40 5.04 -16.64
N ILE A 73 12.35 4.23 -16.42
CA ILE A 73 11.88 3.93 -15.07
C ILE A 73 12.88 3.09 -14.28
N VAL A 74 13.58 2.15 -14.93
CA VAL A 74 14.63 1.35 -14.27
C VAL A 74 15.81 2.24 -13.86
N ASP A 75 16.24 3.16 -14.72
CA ASP A 75 17.34 4.07 -14.38
C ASP A 75 16.99 4.99 -13.20
N HIS A 76 15.75 5.46 -13.12
CA HIS A 76 15.33 6.44 -12.12
C HIS A 76 14.77 5.83 -10.83
N ALA A 77 14.20 4.64 -10.86
CA ALA A 77 13.51 4.05 -9.71
C ALA A 77 14.10 2.72 -9.22
N GLY A 78 15.01 2.10 -9.99
CA GLY A 78 15.76 0.91 -9.57
C GLY A 78 16.84 1.23 -8.54
N LEU A 79 16.44 1.78 -7.39
CA LEU A 79 17.34 2.38 -6.41
C LEU A 79 17.16 1.77 -5.00
N VAL A 80 18.23 1.80 -4.20
CA VAL A 80 18.22 1.45 -2.76
C VAL A 80 19.08 2.40 -1.94
N SER A 81 18.90 2.44 -0.63
CA SER A 81 19.77 3.25 0.23
C SER A 81 21.18 2.66 0.30
N PRO A 82 22.24 3.49 0.41
CA PRO A 82 23.61 3.03 0.57
C PRO A 82 23.80 2.07 1.75
N THR A 83 23.08 2.31 2.85
CA THR A 83 23.11 1.41 4.02
C THR A 83 22.60 0.02 3.69
N GLN A 84 21.64 -0.12 2.77
CA GLN A 84 21.20 -1.45 2.30
C GLN A 84 22.27 -2.12 1.43
N ALA A 85 22.88 -1.37 0.51
CA ALA A 85 23.91 -1.89 -0.37
C ALA A 85 25.19 -2.33 0.36
N ALA A 86 25.49 -1.72 1.51
CA ALA A 86 26.72 -1.95 2.27
C ALA A 86 26.67 -3.14 3.25
N GLN A 87 25.59 -3.92 3.30
CA GLN A 87 25.42 -5.01 4.27
C GLN A 87 24.62 -6.20 3.70
N THR A 88 24.65 -7.32 4.43
CA THR A 88 23.99 -8.58 4.09
C THR A 88 23.18 -9.19 5.24
N GLU A 89 23.00 -8.44 6.32
CA GLU A 89 22.19 -8.85 7.46
C GLU A 89 20.72 -9.01 7.05
N VAL A 90 20.12 -8.06 6.33
CA VAL A 90 18.68 -8.09 6.01
C VAL A 90 18.37 -8.34 4.53
N ASN A 91 19.38 -8.63 3.72
CA ASN A 91 19.27 -8.89 2.29
C ASN A 91 20.46 -9.70 1.77
N THR A 92 20.31 -10.34 0.62
CA THR A 92 21.46 -10.87 -0.13
C THR A 92 22.31 -9.73 -0.69
N PRO A 93 23.57 -9.98 -1.11
CA PRO A 93 24.43 -8.96 -1.68
C PRO A 93 23.76 -8.15 -2.81
N ILE A 94 24.00 -6.84 -2.85
CA ILE A 94 23.40 -5.93 -3.83
C ILE A 94 24.50 -5.37 -4.72
N ALA A 95 24.41 -5.64 -6.03
CA ALA A 95 25.28 -4.99 -7.00
C ALA A 95 24.76 -3.58 -7.32
N THR A 96 25.57 -2.55 -7.07
CA THR A 96 25.21 -1.15 -7.34
C THR A 96 26.07 -0.54 -8.44
N ILE A 97 25.51 0.44 -9.15
CA ILE A 97 26.18 1.13 -10.26
C ILE A 97 25.90 2.64 -10.23
N GLY A 98 26.79 3.41 -10.85
CA GLY A 98 26.65 4.85 -11.01
C GLY A 98 26.87 5.65 -9.72
N ALA A 99 26.70 6.97 -9.82
CA ALA A 99 26.80 7.87 -8.69
C ALA A 99 25.53 7.84 -7.81
N PRO A 100 25.64 8.07 -6.50
CA PRO A 100 24.49 8.28 -5.63
C PRO A 100 23.63 9.46 -6.11
N ARG A 101 22.31 9.35 -5.95
CA ARG A 101 21.32 10.37 -6.30
C ARG A 101 20.65 10.92 -5.04
N PRO A 102 20.41 12.24 -4.95
CA PRO A 102 19.68 12.81 -3.83
C PRO A 102 18.24 12.31 -3.84
N ALA A 103 17.72 11.93 -2.67
CA ALA A 103 16.32 11.58 -2.50
C ALA A 103 15.81 12.11 -1.17
N TRP A 104 14.55 12.50 -1.13
CA TRP A 104 13.93 13.15 0.02
C TRP A 104 13.05 12.17 0.76
N ARG A 105 13.13 12.19 2.09
CA ARG A 105 12.23 11.39 2.93
C ARG A 105 11.36 12.35 3.72
N PRO A 106 10.10 12.55 3.31
CA PRO A 106 9.15 13.29 4.13
C PRO A 106 9.08 12.69 5.54
N PRO A 107 8.79 13.50 6.57
CA PRO A 107 8.48 13.01 7.92
C PRO A 107 7.58 11.76 7.90
N ARG A 108 7.88 10.80 8.79
CA ARG A 108 7.19 9.51 8.90
C ARG A 108 7.40 8.53 7.72
N TYR A 109 8.17 8.87 6.68
CA TYR A 109 8.57 7.92 5.64
C TYR A 109 9.65 6.95 6.16
N GLY A 110 9.22 5.84 6.76
CA GLY A 110 10.15 4.83 7.30
C GLY A 110 10.88 4.01 6.22
N ARG A 111 10.19 3.72 5.10
CA ARG A 111 10.69 2.81 4.04
C ARG A 111 10.52 3.32 2.61
N ALA A 112 10.16 4.59 2.47
CA ALA A 112 9.98 5.23 1.17
C ALA A 112 10.86 6.47 1.06
N ALA A 113 11.12 6.89 -0.17
CA ALA A 113 11.78 8.15 -0.49
C ALA A 113 11.17 8.73 -1.77
N VAL A 114 11.19 10.04 -1.90
CA VAL A 114 10.74 10.75 -3.09
C VAL A 114 11.96 11.18 -3.88
N LEU A 115 11.91 10.98 -5.20
CA LEU A 115 12.95 11.37 -6.14
C LEU A 115 12.38 12.34 -7.16
N ARG A 116 13.10 13.44 -7.41
CA ARG A 116 12.84 14.31 -8.56
C ARG A 116 13.59 13.75 -9.78
N THR A 117 12.88 13.55 -10.87
CA THR A 117 13.38 12.89 -12.09
C THR A 117 13.08 13.74 -13.30
N GLU A 118 14.02 13.88 -14.22
CA GLU A 118 13.87 14.70 -15.42
C GLU A 118 13.36 13.85 -16.59
N GLY A 119 12.51 14.45 -17.42
CA GLY A 119 12.09 13.86 -18.69
C GLY A 119 13.25 13.85 -19.70
N PRO A 120 13.33 12.86 -20.60
CA PRO A 120 14.36 12.84 -21.63
C PRO A 120 14.34 14.12 -22.48
N GLY A 121 15.43 14.88 -22.44
CA GLY A 121 15.58 16.12 -23.23
C GLY A 121 14.58 17.23 -22.90
N SER A 122 13.89 17.16 -21.75
CA SER A 122 12.92 18.16 -21.31
C SER A 122 13.29 18.74 -19.95
N ALA A 123 12.94 20.00 -19.73
CA ALA A 123 12.96 20.61 -18.39
C ALA A 123 11.82 20.12 -17.50
N ASP A 124 10.83 19.41 -18.08
CA ASP A 124 9.77 18.76 -17.31
C ASP A 124 10.35 17.71 -16.38
N HIS A 125 9.90 17.71 -15.14
CA HIS A 125 10.30 16.72 -14.14
C HIS A 125 9.11 16.08 -13.48
N LEU A 126 9.30 14.89 -12.93
CA LEU A 126 8.30 14.13 -12.19
C LEU A 126 8.83 13.79 -10.81
N LEU A 127 7.97 13.87 -9.79
CA LEU A 127 8.26 13.31 -8.47
C LEU A 127 7.78 11.86 -8.40
N LEU A 128 8.72 10.95 -8.11
CA LEU A 128 8.46 9.52 -7.90
C LEU A 128 8.52 9.21 -6.41
N ASP A 129 7.46 8.63 -5.85
CA ASP A 129 7.47 8.07 -4.49
C ASP A 129 7.86 6.58 -4.55
N LEU A 130 9.09 6.28 -4.12
CA LEU A 130 9.72 4.98 -4.18
C LEU A 130 9.57 4.26 -2.84
N LYS A 131 8.70 3.25 -2.76
CA LYS A 131 8.51 2.41 -1.56
C LYS A 131 9.36 1.15 -1.66
N GLY A 132 10.10 0.84 -0.59
CA GLY A 132 10.98 -0.35 -0.54
C GLY A 132 12.46 -0.07 -0.76
N VAL A 133 12.86 1.20 -0.76
CA VAL A 133 14.25 1.64 -1.03
C VAL A 133 15.17 1.61 0.20
N GLY A 134 14.79 0.93 1.28
CA GLY A 134 15.53 0.89 2.53
C GLY A 134 15.21 2.05 3.47
N ARG A 135 15.87 2.05 4.64
CA ARG A 135 15.77 3.13 5.64
C ARG A 135 16.65 4.34 5.29
N GLY A 136 16.27 5.49 5.84
CA GLY A 136 17.04 6.74 5.74
C GLY A 136 18.33 6.71 6.57
N ALA A 137 19.13 7.77 6.43
CA ALA A 137 20.37 7.93 7.19
C ALA A 137 20.14 7.83 8.72
N GLY A 138 21.14 7.33 9.44
CA GLY A 138 21.10 7.18 10.90
C GLY A 138 20.26 6.00 11.42
N HIS A 139 19.62 5.23 10.53
CA HIS A 139 18.86 4.05 10.93
C HIS A 139 19.57 2.76 10.50
N VAL A 140 19.70 1.82 11.43
CA VAL A 140 20.24 0.48 11.15
C VAL A 140 19.10 -0.42 10.65
N PRO A 141 19.22 -1.01 9.45
CA PRO A 141 18.29 -2.05 9.01
C PRO A 141 18.32 -3.23 9.96
N ALA A 142 17.15 -3.80 10.29
CA ALA A 142 17.07 -4.96 11.17
C ALA A 142 16.07 -6.00 10.65
N ARG A 143 16.30 -7.28 11.01
CA ARG A 143 15.41 -8.41 10.73
C ARG A 143 14.16 -8.40 11.62
N ALA A 144 13.39 -7.33 11.52
CA ALA A 144 12.08 -7.20 12.18
C ALA A 144 11.05 -6.71 11.17
N HIS A 145 9.78 -6.84 11.52
CA HIS A 145 8.66 -6.49 10.63
C HIS A 145 8.78 -5.04 10.13
N HIS A 146 8.98 -4.87 8.81
CA HIS A 146 9.27 -3.60 8.13
C HIS A 146 10.53 -2.84 8.60
N SER A 147 11.35 -3.41 9.48
CA SER A 147 12.53 -2.74 10.04
C SER A 147 13.74 -2.72 9.10
N SER A 148 13.76 -3.54 8.05
CA SER A 148 14.75 -3.37 6.97
C SER A 148 14.48 -2.10 6.16
N GLY A 149 13.23 -1.66 6.06
CA GLY A 149 12.82 -0.63 5.12
C GLY A 149 12.83 -1.08 3.66
N LEU A 150 13.06 -2.37 3.39
CA LEU A 150 12.88 -2.96 2.07
C LEU A 150 11.42 -3.36 1.86
N CYS A 151 11.05 -3.58 0.60
CA CYS A 151 9.78 -4.17 0.18
C CYS A 151 10.11 -5.44 -0.60
N SER A 152 9.34 -6.50 -0.37
CA SER A 152 9.39 -7.71 -1.20
C SER A 152 8.50 -7.56 -2.43
N LEU A 153 8.79 -8.32 -3.49
CA LEU A 153 8.00 -8.33 -4.72
C LEU A 153 6.58 -8.81 -4.46
N ARG A 154 6.37 -9.75 -3.53
CA ARG A 154 5.03 -10.16 -3.11
C ARG A 154 4.24 -9.02 -2.45
N GLU A 155 4.89 -8.19 -1.61
CA GLU A 155 4.23 -7.02 -1.00
C GLU A 155 3.83 -6.00 -2.08
N ALA A 156 4.75 -5.71 -3.02
CA ALA A 156 4.48 -4.76 -4.10
C ALA A 156 3.35 -5.24 -5.03
N LEU A 157 3.37 -6.51 -5.44
CA LEU A 157 2.33 -7.10 -6.29
C LEU A 157 0.96 -7.15 -5.59
N ARG A 158 0.93 -7.51 -4.30
CA ARG A 158 -0.29 -7.45 -3.49
C ARG A 158 -0.86 -6.03 -3.45
N GLU A 159 0.00 -5.03 -3.29
CA GLU A 159 -0.41 -3.63 -3.22
C GLU A 159 -1.02 -3.14 -4.54
N VAL A 160 -0.41 -3.44 -5.69
CA VAL A 160 -0.95 -3.06 -7.01
C VAL A 160 -2.25 -3.79 -7.33
N LEU A 161 -2.37 -5.06 -6.96
CA LEU A 161 -3.60 -5.82 -7.11
C LEU A 161 -4.74 -5.20 -6.30
N MET A 162 -4.51 -4.92 -5.02
CA MET A 162 -5.51 -4.27 -4.16
C MET A 162 -5.87 -2.87 -4.65
N GLU A 163 -4.89 -2.09 -5.09
CA GLU A 163 -5.13 -0.79 -5.72
C GLU A 163 -6.05 -0.93 -6.94
N ALA A 164 -5.84 -1.94 -7.80
CA ALA A 164 -6.64 -2.13 -9.02
C ALA A 164 -8.10 -2.47 -8.70
N ILE A 165 -8.30 -3.37 -7.74
CA ILE A 165 -9.63 -3.74 -7.24
C ILE A 165 -10.35 -2.51 -6.67
N ILE A 166 -9.70 -1.82 -5.74
CA ILE A 166 -10.33 -0.69 -5.05
C ILE A 166 -10.60 0.46 -6.01
N ALA A 167 -9.70 0.71 -6.97
CA ALA A 167 -9.94 1.68 -8.03
C ALA A 167 -11.17 1.31 -8.88
N ALA A 168 -11.38 0.03 -9.18
CA ALA A 168 -12.57 -0.45 -9.91
C ALA A 168 -13.87 -0.33 -9.09
N ILE A 169 -13.79 -0.49 -7.76
CA ILE A 169 -14.91 -0.22 -6.85
C ILE A 169 -15.25 1.27 -6.83
N PHE A 170 -14.25 2.15 -6.67
CA PHE A 170 -14.45 3.60 -6.58
C PHE A 170 -14.98 4.19 -7.89
N ALA A 171 -14.28 3.98 -9.00
CA ALA A 171 -14.90 3.21 -10.06
C ALA A 171 -16.42 3.34 -10.24
N ARG A 172 -17.04 2.20 -9.99
CA ARG A 172 -18.46 1.94 -10.09
C ARG A 172 -19.33 2.70 -9.08
N ALA A 173 -18.89 2.81 -7.82
CA ALA A 173 -19.78 3.14 -6.70
C ALA A 173 -19.52 4.50 -6.03
N ALA A 174 -18.33 5.07 -6.19
CA ALA A 174 -17.93 6.33 -5.57
C ALA A 174 -16.91 7.08 -6.46
N PRO A 175 -17.35 7.64 -7.60
CA PRO A 175 -16.45 8.16 -8.63
C PRO A 175 -15.64 9.39 -8.22
N ASP A 176 -16.00 10.02 -7.09
CA ASP A 176 -15.26 11.08 -6.44
C ASP A 176 -14.13 10.57 -5.53
N LEU A 177 -14.06 9.27 -5.26
CA LEU A 177 -12.97 8.61 -4.55
C LEU A 177 -11.95 8.03 -5.54
N TRP A 178 -10.68 8.12 -5.17
CA TRP A 178 -9.56 7.73 -6.03
C TRP A 178 -8.50 6.96 -5.23
N THR A 179 -7.62 6.25 -5.92
CA THR A 179 -6.39 5.70 -5.36
C THR A 179 -5.22 6.59 -5.77
N VAL A 180 -4.16 6.66 -4.96
CA VAL A 180 -2.88 7.18 -5.47
C VAL A 180 -2.32 6.15 -6.43
N PRO A 181 -2.06 6.54 -7.69
CA PRO A 181 -1.74 5.57 -8.71
C PRO A 181 -0.29 5.11 -8.62
N THR A 182 -0.08 3.83 -8.94
CA THR A 182 1.25 3.23 -9.12
C THR A 182 1.71 3.34 -10.57
N TYR A 183 2.93 3.84 -10.79
CA TYR A 183 3.57 3.82 -12.11
C TYR A 183 4.17 2.46 -12.42
N ALA A 184 4.90 1.85 -11.48
CA ALA A 184 5.65 0.63 -11.75
C ALA A 184 5.90 -0.26 -10.52
N VAL A 185 6.19 -1.53 -10.79
CA VAL A 185 6.83 -2.47 -9.85
C VAL A 185 8.13 -2.93 -10.49
N LEU A 186 9.22 -2.80 -9.76
CA LEU A 186 10.55 -3.25 -10.19
C LEU A 186 11.04 -4.39 -9.32
N ASP A 187 11.54 -5.46 -9.93
CA ASP A 187 12.32 -6.51 -9.27
C ASP A 187 13.76 -6.02 -9.21
N LEU A 188 14.32 -5.91 -8.00
CA LEU A 188 15.65 -5.34 -7.79
C LEU A 188 16.78 -6.35 -8.02
N GLY A 189 16.48 -7.63 -8.24
CA GLY A 189 17.55 -8.56 -8.55
C GLY A 189 18.26 -9.19 -7.35
N PHE A 190 17.84 -8.88 -6.12
CA PHE A 190 18.35 -9.47 -4.87
C PHE A 190 17.17 -9.87 -3.96
N ASP A 191 17.42 -10.59 -2.87
CA ASP A 191 16.39 -11.04 -1.94
C ASP A 191 16.45 -10.29 -0.59
N VAL A 192 15.29 -9.97 -0.03
CA VAL A 192 15.12 -9.54 1.36
C VAL A 192 15.12 -10.74 2.28
N LEU A 193 15.80 -10.63 3.42
CA LEU A 193 15.77 -11.62 4.50
C LEU A 193 14.73 -11.22 5.54
N THR A 194 13.69 -12.03 5.69
CA THR A 194 12.64 -11.78 6.69
C THR A 194 13.14 -12.05 8.11
N HIS A 195 12.35 -11.65 9.11
CA HIS A 195 12.60 -11.98 10.52
C HIS A 195 12.65 -13.51 10.80
N ARG A 196 12.12 -14.33 9.88
CA ARG A 196 12.14 -15.80 9.95
C ARG A 196 13.28 -16.42 9.12
N GLY A 197 14.12 -15.59 8.50
CA GLY A 197 15.19 -16.05 7.60
C GLY A 197 14.72 -16.46 6.20
N GLU A 198 13.43 -16.30 5.88
CA GLU A 198 12.93 -16.52 4.51
C GLU A 198 13.57 -15.51 3.54
N GLN A 199 13.97 -15.99 2.37
CA GLN A 199 14.44 -15.17 1.25
C GLN A 199 13.27 -14.86 0.31
N LEU A 200 13.02 -13.58 0.08
CA LEU A 200 11.95 -13.11 -0.80
C LEU A 200 12.50 -12.11 -1.80
N PRO A 201 12.14 -12.20 -3.11
CA PRO A 201 12.61 -11.22 -4.10
C PRO A 201 12.34 -9.80 -3.64
N ALA A 202 13.34 -8.94 -3.67
CA ALA A 202 13.21 -7.53 -3.30
C ALA A 202 12.60 -6.73 -4.45
N ALA A 203 11.81 -5.71 -4.11
CA ALA A 203 11.16 -4.86 -5.09
C ALA A 203 11.12 -3.40 -4.67
N VAL A 204 10.94 -2.53 -5.66
CA VAL A 204 10.49 -1.15 -5.47
C VAL A 204 9.11 -1.00 -6.07
N LEU A 205 8.20 -0.43 -5.29
CA LEU A 205 6.92 0.05 -5.77
C LEU A 205 7.04 1.55 -6.06
N VAL A 206 6.86 1.93 -7.32
CA VAL A 206 6.98 3.31 -7.80
C VAL A 206 5.60 3.92 -7.90
N ARG A 207 5.31 4.88 -7.02
CA ARG A 207 4.02 5.55 -6.95
C ARG A 207 4.12 6.98 -7.44
N ARG A 208 2.99 7.53 -7.85
CA ARG A 208 2.83 8.97 -7.97
C ARG A 208 3.07 9.64 -6.62
N ALA A 209 3.95 10.65 -6.60
CA ALA A 209 4.18 11.41 -5.39
C ALA A 209 2.89 12.09 -4.92
N HIS A 210 2.68 12.09 -3.61
CA HIS A 210 1.48 12.62 -2.97
C HIS A 210 1.85 13.28 -1.66
N ALA A 211 1.07 14.28 -1.27
CA ALA A 211 1.18 14.89 0.04
C ALA A 211 0.58 13.98 1.11
N ARG A 212 1.20 13.99 2.28
CA ARG A 212 0.60 13.46 3.51
C ARG A 212 0.44 14.63 4.45
N ASP A 213 -0.73 14.75 5.03
CA ASP A 213 -0.96 15.81 6.00
C ASP A 213 -0.05 15.59 7.22
N GLN A 214 0.86 16.53 7.44
CA GLN A 214 1.84 16.45 8.53
C GLN A 214 1.28 16.95 9.85
N ASP A 215 0.36 17.91 9.75
CA ASP A 215 -0.33 18.53 10.87
C ASP A 215 -1.47 17.63 11.36
N GLU A 216 -2.05 16.80 10.47
CA GLU A 216 -2.95 15.76 10.91
C GLU A 216 -2.20 14.58 11.59
N PRO A 217 -2.69 14.13 12.75
CA PRO A 217 -2.28 12.86 13.31
C PRO A 217 -2.56 11.73 12.31
N VAL A 218 -1.80 10.64 12.42
CA VAL A 218 -2.00 9.44 11.56
C VAL A 218 -3.44 8.93 11.62
N LEU A 219 -4.09 9.13 12.78
CA LEU A 219 -5.52 8.88 12.99
C LEU A 219 -6.29 10.19 12.92
N PRO A 220 -7.51 10.21 12.35
CA PRO A 220 -8.34 11.41 12.32
C PRO A 220 -8.77 11.85 13.72
N TRP A 221 -9.17 13.12 13.82
CA TRP A 221 -9.93 13.63 14.97
C TRP A 221 -11.35 13.07 14.97
N ARG A 222 -11.92 12.82 16.14
CA ARG A 222 -13.30 12.36 16.29
C ARG A 222 -14.29 13.36 15.68
N SER A 223 -15.31 12.83 15.02
CA SER A 223 -16.37 13.54 14.30
C SER A 223 -15.89 14.43 13.14
N SER A 224 -14.60 14.40 12.79
CA SER A 224 -14.04 15.15 11.67
C SER A 224 -14.54 14.60 10.32
N THR A 225 -14.41 15.40 9.27
CA THR A 225 -14.63 14.92 7.89
C THR A 225 -13.69 13.76 7.56
N GLY A 226 -12.45 13.80 8.04
CA GLY A 226 -11.47 12.73 7.85
C GLY A 226 -11.88 11.41 8.50
N GLU A 227 -12.54 11.43 9.66
CA GLU A 227 -13.11 10.22 10.27
C GLU A 227 -14.26 9.67 9.41
N ARG A 228 -15.20 10.54 9.02
CA ARG A 228 -16.39 10.15 8.25
C ARG A 228 -16.05 9.53 6.91
N VAL A 229 -15.12 10.15 6.16
CA VAL A 229 -14.68 9.63 4.85
C VAL A 229 -14.02 8.25 5.00
N ARG A 230 -13.19 8.04 6.03
CA ARG A 230 -12.58 6.74 6.31
C ARG A 230 -13.65 5.69 6.65
N LEU A 231 -14.62 6.04 7.50
CA LEU A 231 -15.73 5.15 7.82
C LEU A 231 -16.54 4.79 6.57
N GLU A 232 -16.89 5.77 5.73
CA GLU A 232 -17.64 5.54 4.50
C GLU A 232 -16.90 4.62 3.52
N ILE A 233 -15.60 4.86 3.31
CA ILE A 233 -14.76 3.99 2.47
C ILE A 233 -14.75 2.57 3.04
N GLU A 234 -14.58 2.38 4.35
CA GLU A 234 -14.58 1.04 4.94
C GLU A 234 -15.91 0.33 4.73
N LEU A 235 -17.03 1.01 4.97
CA LEU A 235 -18.37 0.43 4.80
C LEU A 235 -18.63 0.06 3.33
N LEU A 236 -18.20 0.89 2.38
CA LEU A 236 -18.24 0.59 0.96
C LEU A 236 -17.40 -0.66 0.65
N LEU A 237 -16.14 -0.71 1.09
CA LEU A 237 -15.26 -1.85 0.84
C LEU A 237 -15.81 -3.15 1.43
N ARG A 238 -16.43 -3.10 2.61
CA ARG A 238 -17.07 -4.27 3.23
C ARG A 238 -18.24 -4.80 2.40
N ALA A 239 -19.04 -3.94 1.76
CA ALA A 239 -20.08 -4.40 0.82
C ALA A 239 -19.50 -5.21 -0.36
N TYR A 240 -18.21 -5.00 -0.71
CA TYR A 240 -17.47 -5.76 -1.72
C TYR A 240 -16.63 -6.91 -1.14
N GLY A 241 -16.70 -7.16 0.16
CA GLY A 241 -15.91 -8.19 0.84
C GLY A 241 -14.45 -7.82 1.10
N LEU A 242 -14.09 -6.54 1.07
CA LEU A 242 -12.77 -6.04 1.45
C LEU A 242 -12.83 -5.29 2.79
N THR A 243 -11.72 -5.24 3.52
CA THR A 243 -11.58 -4.49 4.77
C THR A 243 -10.19 -3.92 4.89
N SER A 244 -10.07 -2.70 5.41
CA SER A 244 -8.78 -2.12 5.83
C SER A 244 -8.32 -2.68 7.18
N SER A 245 -9.23 -3.24 7.98
CA SER A 245 -8.89 -3.81 9.27
C SER A 245 -8.08 -5.10 9.15
N ASN A 246 -6.92 -5.12 9.80
CA ASN A 246 -6.00 -6.26 9.86
C ASN A 246 -5.57 -6.52 11.31
N ALA A 247 -4.70 -7.49 11.54
CA ALA A 247 -4.22 -7.81 12.89
C ALA A 247 -3.61 -6.60 13.63
N GLY A 248 -2.90 -5.72 12.91
CA GLY A 248 -2.26 -4.53 13.44
C GLY A 248 -3.18 -3.33 13.70
N SER A 249 -4.49 -3.49 13.54
CA SER A 249 -5.48 -2.44 13.82
C SER A 249 -6.65 -2.92 14.69
N ARG A 250 -6.53 -4.07 15.36
CA ARG A 250 -7.62 -4.63 16.17
C ARG A 250 -7.58 -4.15 17.61
N HIS A 251 -8.76 -4.08 18.22
CA HIS A 251 -8.92 -3.96 19.66
C HIS A 251 -9.34 -5.30 20.24
N HIS A 252 -8.64 -5.76 21.26
CA HIS A 252 -8.99 -6.94 22.02
C HIS A 252 -9.72 -6.52 23.29
N LEU A 253 -10.86 -7.17 23.55
CA LEU A 253 -11.72 -6.88 24.69
C LEU A 253 -11.75 -8.09 25.61
N GLN A 254 -11.77 -7.85 26.91
CA GLN A 254 -11.87 -8.90 27.92
C GLN A 254 -12.80 -8.46 29.05
N ALA A 255 -13.78 -9.28 29.38
CA ALA A 255 -14.56 -9.12 30.61
C ALA A 255 -13.77 -9.71 31.80
N THR A 256 -13.71 -8.99 32.92
CA THR A 256 -13.12 -9.49 34.16
C THR A 256 -14.06 -9.19 35.34
N ALA A 257 -13.77 -9.80 36.51
CA ALA A 257 -14.52 -9.52 37.73
C ALA A 257 -14.49 -8.03 38.14
N ASP A 258 -13.41 -7.33 37.81
CA ASP A 258 -13.22 -5.90 38.12
C ASP A 258 -13.75 -4.97 37.01
N GLY A 259 -14.32 -5.53 35.93
CA GLY A 259 -14.89 -4.82 34.79
C GLY A 259 -14.16 -5.06 33.47
N SER A 260 -14.72 -4.54 32.37
CA SER A 260 -14.17 -4.73 31.03
C SER A 260 -12.79 -4.08 30.87
N ARG A 261 -11.90 -4.76 30.16
CA ARG A 261 -10.57 -4.32 29.77
C ARG A 261 -10.41 -4.31 28.25
N ILE A 262 -9.52 -3.45 27.77
CA ILE A 262 -9.25 -3.26 26.35
C ILE A 262 -7.74 -3.20 26.10
N ALA A 263 -7.29 -3.83 25.03
CA ALA A 263 -5.94 -3.71 24.50
C ALA A 263 -6.01 -3.33 23.02
N TYR A 264 -5.09 -2.48 22.58
CA TYR A 264 -4.90 -2.18 21.15
C TYR A 264 -3.74 -3.00 20.60
N VAL A 265 -4.02 -3.85 19.60
CA VAL A 265 -3.05 -4.80 19.01
C VAL A 265 -2.41 -5.64 20.12
N ASP A 266 -1.10 -5.81 20.13
CA ASP A 266 -0.36 -6.61 21.12
C ASP A 266 -0.01 -5.79 22.39
N GLY A 267 -0.74 -4.70 22.65
CA GLY A 267 -0.58 -3.87 23.83
C GLY A 267 -1.07 -4.55 25.12
N ALA A 268 -0.77 -3.92 26.26
CA ALA A 268 -1.29 -4.36 27.54
C ALA A 268 -2.79 -4.09 27.65
N PHE A 269 -3.52 -4.95 28.35
CA PHE A 269 -4.92 -4.70 28.69
C PHE A 269 -5.04 -3.60 29.74
N GLU A 270 -5.81 -2.58 29.43
CA GLU A 270 -6.07 -1.43 30.28
C GLU A 270 -7.56 -1.40 30.69
N PRO A 271 -7.91 -0.79 31.84
CA PRO A 271 -9.30 -0.52 32.18
C PRO A 271 -10.01 0.29 31.10
N VAL A 272 -11.24 -0.10 30.78
CA VAL A 272 -12.04 0.62 29.79
C VAL A 272 -12.47 1.99 30.34
N ASP A 273 -12.25 3.02 29.53
CA ASP A 273 -12.68 4.38 29.84
C ASP A 273 -14.22 4.44 30.03
N PRO A 274 -14.73 5.12 31.08
CA PRO A 274 -16.17 5.19 31.35
C PRO A 274 -17.00 5.70 30.16
N GLY A 275 -16.45 6.60 29.34
CA GLY A 275 -17.13 7.19 28.19
C GLY A 275 -17.37 6.23 27.01
N ILE A 276 -16.68 5.08 26.99
CA ILE A 276 -16.87 4.04 25.96
C ILE A 276 -17.32 2.69 26.54
N ARG A 277 -17.49 2.58 27.86
CA ARG A 277 -17.80 1.33 28.55
C ARG A 277 -19.01 0.59 27.97
N ALA A 278 -20.14 1.28 27.82
CA ALA A 278 -21.35 0.67 27.28
C ALA A 278 -21.15 0.13 25.85
N LYS A 279 -20.31 0.77 25.03
CA LYS A 279 -19.98 0.31 23.67
C LYS A 279 -19.10 -0.93 23.70
N VAL A 280 -18.12 -0.97 24.62
CA VAL A 280 -17.26 -2.14 24.83
C VAL A 280 -18.06 -3.33 25.37
N GLU A 281 -18.96 -3.10 26.33
CA GLU A 281 -19.87 -4.12 26.84
C GLU A 281 -20.81 -4.65 25.75
N ALA A 282 -21.35 -3.77 24.90
CA ALA A 282 -22.13 -4.18 23.73
C ALA A 282 -21.29 -4.99 22.72
N ALA A 283 -20.01 -4.66 22.54
CA ALA A 283 -19.11 -5.40 21.65
C ALA A 283 -18.72 -6.78 22.21
N LEU A 284 -18.66 -6.92 23.54
CA LEU A 284 -18.48 -8.20 24.21
C LEU A 284 -19.69 -9.12 24.04
N ASP A 285 -20.90 -8.56 23.93
CA ASP A 285 -22.14 -9.31 23.67
C ASP A 285 -22.33 -10.50 24.63
N GLY A 286 -22.04 -10.27 25.92
CA GLY A 286 -22.11 -11.29 26.97
C GLY A 286 -21.00 -12.35 26.96
N THR A 287 -19.99 -12.23 26.10
CA THR A 287 -18.82 -13.12 26.07
C THR A 287 -17.67 -12.62 26.95
N ASP A 288 -16.80 -13.54 27.39
CA ASP A 288 -15.61 -13.19 28.20
C ASP A 288 -14.54 -12.44 27.40
N ALA A 289 -14.52 -12.61 26.09
CA ALA A 289 -13.54 -11.97 25.21
C ALA A 289 -14.10 -11.75 23.81
N ALA A 290 -13.82 -10.57 23.26
CA ALA A 290 -14.20 -10.20 21.91
C ALA A 290 -13.06 -9.47 21.19
N THR A 291 -13.22 -9.24 19.89
CA THR A 291 -12.29 -8.45 19.10
C THR A 291 -13.08 -7.53 18.19
N CYS A 292 -12.71 -6.25 18.19
CA CYS A 292 -13.22 -5.27 17.24
C CYS A 292 -12.21 -5.04 16.12
N ASP A 293 -12.71 -4.92 14.91
CA ASP A 293 -11.92 -4.49 13.76
C ASP A 293 -11.77 -2.95 13.81
N GLY A 294 -10.54 -2.44 13.83
CA GLY A 294 -10.26 -1.01 13.72
C GLY A 294 -9.96 -0.59 12.28
N ILE A 295 -10.56 0.51 11.84
CA ILE A 295 -10.41 1.06 10.48
C ILE A 295 -8.99 1.60 10.27
N ASN A 296 -8.29 1.11 9.23
CA ASN A 296 -6.88 1.48 8.94
C ASN A 296 -6.72 2.17 7.57
N ILE A 297 -7.72 2.96 7.17
CA ILE A 297 -7.71 3.69 5.89
C ILE A 297 -6.73 4.86 5.96
N GLN A 298 -5.73 4.82 5.09
CA GLN A 298 -4.77 5.90 4.92
C GLN A 298 -5.16 6.75 3.70
N LEU A 299 -5.25 8.05 3.90
CA LEU A 299 -5.57 9.00 2.84
C LEU A 299 -4.35 9.88 2.55
N ALA A 300 -4.13 10.20 1.28
CA ALA A 300 -3.30 11.36 0.94
C ALA A 300 -4.01 12.65 1.38
N ARG A 301 -3.25 13.72 1.60
CA ARG A 301 -3.80 15.03 1.96
C ARG A 301 -4.88 15.42 0.94
N PHE A 302 -5.97 15.95 1.47
CA PHE A 302 -7.11 16.35 0.67
C PHE A 302 -6.73 17.53 -0.24
N ASP A 303 -6.52 17.25 -1.53
CA ASP A 303 -6.44 18.29 -2.53
C ASP A 303 -7.85 18.55 -3.05
N ARG A 304 -8.42 19.71 -2.70
CA ARG A 304 -9.80 20.10 -3.09
C ARG A 304 -9.98 20.29 -4.60
N GLN A 305 -8.92 20.14 -5.39
CA GLN A 305 -8.98 20.33 -6.83
C GLN A 305 -9.64 19.14 -7.56
N ALA A 306 -10.37 19.46 -8.64
CA ALA A 306 -10.90 18.52 -9.63
C ALA A 306 -12.03 17.55 -9.21
N GLY A 307 -12.80 17.86 -8.15
CA GLY A 307 -13.95 17.02 -7.77
C GLY A 307 -13.56 15.67 -7.17
N VAL A 308 -12.30 15.53 -6.73
CA VAL A 308 -11.80 14.38 -5.99
C VAL A 308 -12.05 14.64 -4.51
N ARG A 309 -12.80 13.75 -3.83
CA ARG A 309 -13.11 13.83 -2.40
C ARG A 309 -12.04 13.20 -1.51
N ALA A 310 -11.37 12.14 -1.96
CA ALA A 310 -10.25 11.56 -1.25
C ALA A 310 -9.40 10.68 -2.15
N ARG A 311 -8.13 10.48 -1.75
CA ARG A 311 -7.23 9.52 -2.37
C ARG A 311 -6.70 8.53 -1.36
N LEU A 312 -7.01 7.26 -1.58
CA LEU A 312 -6.54 6.17 -0.76
C LEU A 312 -5.08 5.81 -1.09
N VAL A 313 -4.30 5.49 -0.06
CA VAL A 313 -2.90 5.05 -0.16
C VAL A 313 -2.64 3.81 0.69
N ASP A 314 -1.52 3.14 0.42
CA ASP A 314 -0.99 2.01 1.21
C ASP A 314 -1.93 0.80 1.29
N PHE A 315 -1.97 0.03 0.19
CA PHE A 315 -2.92 -1.08 0.02
C PHE A 315 -2.41 -2.44 0.54
N GLY A 316 -1.20 -2.50 1.08
CA GLY A 316 -0.56 -3.76 1.47
C GLY A 316 -1.24 -4.52 2.61
N HIS A 317 -2.15 -3.87 3.34
CA HIS A 317 -2.77 -4.42 4.55
C HIS A 317 -4.25 -4.83 4.38
N TYR A 318 -4.84 -4.62 3.20
CA TYR A 318 -6.25 -4.93 2.96
C TYR A 318 -6.46 -6.44 2.91
N GLU A 319 -7.55 -6.89 3.52
CA GLU A 319 -7.94 -8.31 3.54
C GLU A 319 -9.25 -8.50 2.77
N VAL A 320 -9.40 -9.66 2.14
CA VAL A 320 -10.67 -10.11 1.55
C VAL A 320 -11.33 -11.10 2.52
N ARG A 321 -12.62 -10.91 2.80
CA ARG A 321 -13.39 -11.76 3.73
C ARG A 321 -14.74 -12.16 3.15
N ARG A 322 -15.16 -13.39 3.46
CA ARG A 322 -16.50 -13.93 3.14
C ARG A 322 -17.61 -13.30 3.97
N ARG A 323 -17.26 -12.79 5.15
CA ARG A 323 -18.18 -12.30 6.18
C ARG A 323 -17.43 -11.43 7.17
N PHE A 324 -18.13 -10.45 7.74
CA PHE A 324 -17.62 -9.59 8.79
C PHE A 324 -18.37 -9.87 10.08
N ASP A 325 -17.74 -10.61 10.98
CA ASP A 325 -18.32 -11.15 12.21
C ASP A 325 -17.89 -10.39 13.47
N ARG A 326 -17.25 -9.23 13.31
CA ARG A 326 -16.76 -8.39 14.39
C ARG A 326 -17.39 -7.01 14.33
N ALA A 327 -17.55 -6.39 15.49
CA ALA A 327 -17.86 -4.98 15.56
C ALA A 327 -16.74 -4.15 14.92
N LEU A 328 -17.10 -2.98 14.41
CA LEU A 328 -16.22 -2.08 13.70
C LEU A 328 -16.01 -0.79 14.51
N VAL A 329 -14.76 -0.37 14.63
CA VAL A 329 -14.36 0.85 15.34
C VAL A 329 -13.60 1.76 14.39
N SER A 330 -14.10 2.97 14.23
CA SER A 330 -13.32 4.06 13.65
C SER A 330 -12.24 4.50 14.63
N MET A 331 -10.97 4.45 14.21
CA MET A 331 -9.86 4.81 15.07
C MET A 331 -9.61 6.32 15.03
N VAL A 332 -9.48 6.97 16.19
CA VAL A 332 -9.29 8.43 16.31
C VAL A 332 -8.14 8.80 17.26
N CYS A 333 -7.56 9.99 17.10
CA CYS A 333 -6.39 10.42 17.87
C CYS A 333 -6.72 11.05 19.25
N ASP A 334 -7.92 11.58 19.42
CA ASP A 334 -8.36 12.41 20.55
C ASP A 334 -9.29 11.68 21.53
N ALA A 335 -9.30 10.35 21.48
CA ALA A 335 -10.10 9.50 22.34
C ALA A 335 -9.24 8.49 23.11
N PRO A 336 -9.63 8.17 24.37
CA PRO A 336 -9.09 7.00 25.07
C PRO A 336 -9.17 5.76 24.18
N HIS A 337 -8.12 4.94 24.21
CA HIS A 337 -8.03 3.68 23.44
C HIS A 337 -8.19 3.84 21.92
N ARG A 338 -8.07 5.08 21.41
CA ARG A 338 -8.31 5.44 20.00
C ARG A 338 -9.72 5.08 19.53
N TRP A 339 -10.70 5.06 20.45
CA TRP A 339 -12.05 4.59 20.17
C TRP A 339 -12.96 5.72 19.67
N GLY A 340 -13.28 5.72 18.38
CA GLY A 340 -14.15 6.71 17.73
C GLY A 340 -15.59 6.20 17.54
N ALA A 341 -16.11 6.37 16.32
CA ALA A 341 -17.38 5.77 15.92
C ALA A 341 -17.35 4.24 16.07
N TYR A 342 -18.50 3.66 16.43
CA TYR A 342 -18.66 2.23 16.68
C TYR A 342 -19.89 1.73 15.93
N LEU A 343 -19.75 0.61 15.23
CA LEU A 343 -20.86 -0.14 14.65
C LEU A 343 -20.86 -1.53 15.26
N ALA A 344 -22.01 -1.96 15.76
CA ALA A 344 -22.15 -3.32 16.28
C ALA A 344 -21.98 -4.34 15.14
N ARG A 345 -21.70 -5.59 15.51
CA ARG A 345 -21.51 -6.70 14.56
C ARG A 345 -22.65 -6.80 13.54
N GLY A 346 -23.90 -6.62 13.97
CA GLY A 346 -25.08 -6.70 13.11
C GLY A 346 -25.28 -5.52 12.15
N ASP A 347 -24.62 -4.39 12.42
CA ASP A 347 -24.80 -3.16 11.66
C ASP A 347 -23.74 -2.98 10.55
N SER A 348 -22.69 -3.80 10.56
CA SER A 348 -21.65 -3.75 9.54
C SER A 348 -22.15 -4.38 8.23
N PRO A 349 -22.00 -3.70 7.07
CA PRO A 349 -22.35 -4.26 5.77
C PRO A 349 -21.67 -5.61 5.57
N GLN A 350 -22.44 -6.60 5.15
CA GLN A 350 -21.91 -7.89 4.73
C GLN A 350 -21.59 -7.84 3.23
N PRO A 351 -20.64 -8.68 2.75
CA PRO A 351 -20.35 -8.74 1.32
C PRO A 351 -21.60 -9.11 0.53
N ASP A 352 -21.95 -8.31 -0.46
CA ASP A 352 -23.04 -8.61 -1.40
C ASP A 352 -22.56 -9.73 -2.35
N PRO A 353 -23.24 -10.89 -2.44
CA PRO A 353 -22.84 -11.98 -3.32
C PRO A 353 -22.69 -11.60 -4.80
N VAL A 354 -23.35 -10.53 -5.25
CA VAL A 354 -23.28 -10.02 -6.62
C VAL A 354 -22.08 -9.10 -6.83
N LEU A 355 -21.66 -8.38 -5.79
CA LEU A 355 -20.56 -7.39 -5.87
C LEU A 355 -19.23 -7.93 -5.34
N ALA A 356 -19.27 -8.94 -4.47
CA ALA A 356 -18.12 -9.39 -3.70
C ALA A 356 -16.96 -9.83 -4.60
N ALA A 357 -15.76 -9.40 -4.23
CA ALA A 357 -14.54 -9.76 -4.95
C ALA A 357 -14.44 -11.31 -5.07
N PRO A 358 -14.27 -11.88 -6.29
CA PRO A 358 -14.40 -13.32 -6.48
C PRO A 358 -13.28 -14.09 -5.77
N LEU A 359 -13.61 -14.82 -4.71
CA LEU A 359 -12.68 -15.60 -3.88
C LEU A 359 -11.82 -16.60 -4.65
N LYS A 360 -12.23 -17.01 -5.85
CA LYS A 360 -11.46 -17.86 -6.76
C LYS A 360 -10.15 -17.22 -7.26
N HIS A 361 -10.08 -15.89 -7.39
CA HIS A 361 -8.82 -15.20 -7.69
C HIS A 361 -7.93 -15.09 -6.48
N TRP A 362 -8.55 -15.16 -5.32
CA TRP A 362 -7.93 -14.90 -4.06
C TRP A 362 -7.35 -16.24 -3.56
N ALA A 363 -8.12 -17.31 -3.49
CA ALA A 363 -7.73 -18.59 -2.90
C ALA A 363 -7.47 -19.67 -3.96
N ARG A 364 -6.29 -20.29 -3.89
CA ARG A 364 -6.25 -21.74 -4.04
C ARG A 364 -6.66 -22.34 -2.69
N GLU A 365 -7.61 -23.26 -2.71
CA GLU A 365 -8.03 -24.05 -1.53
C GLU A 365 -6.88 -24.86 -0.90
N GLU A 366 -5.71 -24.92 -1.56
CA GLU A 366 -4.49 -25.61 -1.13
C GLU A 366 -3.73 -24.93 0.02
N ALA A 367 -4.11 -23.72 0.45
CA ALA A 367 -3.44 -23.02 1.57
C ALA A 367 -3.54 -23.75 2.91
N ALA A 368 -4.50 -24.67 3.06
CA ALA A 368 -4.61 -25.53 4.23
C ALA A 368 -3.50 -26.61 4.30
N ALA A 369 -2.79 -26.89 3.21
CA ALA A 369 -1.75 -27.93 3.14
C ALA A 369 -0.33 -27.43 3.42
N VAL A 370 -0.06 -26.12 3.32
CA VAL A 370 1.28 -25.56 3.55
C VAL A 370 1.41 -25.11 5.01
N GLY A 371 1.60 -26.08 5.89
CA GLY A 371 1.88 -25.85 7.31
C GLY A 371 3.17 -25.05 7.50
N GLY A 372 3.07 -23.78 7.88
CA GLY A 372 4.23 -22.96 8.24
C GLY A 372 4.07 -21.44 8.13
N LEU A 373 3.06 -20.98 7.40
CA LEU A 373 2.81 -19.55 7.25
C LEU A 373 1.98 -19.01 8.44
N SER A 374 2.40 -17.88 9.02
CA SER A 374 1.60 -17.12 10.00
C SER A 374 0.15 -16.90 9.52
N ARG A 375 -0.81 -16.71 10.42
CA ARG A 375 -2.21 -16.44 10.03
C ARG A 375 -2.37 -15.20 9.12
N ALA A 376 -1.45 -14.22 9.19
CA ALA A 376 -1.40 -13.08 8.26
C ALA A 376 -0.86 -13.42 6.85
N SER A 377 -0.21 -14.58 6.70
CA SER A 377 0.32 -15.12 5.44
C SER A 377 -0.55 -16.25 4.87
N SER A 378 -1.78 -16.39 5.39
CA SER A 378 -2.81 -17.26 4.82
C SER A 378 -3.90 -16.48 4.09
N ASP A 379 -3.78 -15.14 4.02
CA ASP A 379 -4.74 -14.38 3.24
C ASP A 379 -4.53 -14.65 1.75
N PRO A 380 -5.62 -14.82 1.00
CA PRO A 380 -5.49 -15.35 -0.34
C PRO A 380 -4.73 -14.43 -1.34
N PRO A 381 -4.89 -13.09 -1.31
CA PRO A 381 -4.08 -12.16 -2.10
C PRO A 381 -2.57 -12.27 -1.86
N THR A 382 -2.15 -12.55 -0.63
CA THR A 382 -0.73 -12.76 -0.31
C THR A 382 -0.20 -14.02 -0.99
N LEU A 383 -0.99 -15.09 -1.05
CA LEU A 383 -0.59 -16.35 -1.70
C LEU A 383 -0.44 -16.17 -3.20
N TRP A 384 -1.40 -15.49 -3.85
CA TRP A 384 -1.28 -15.14 -5.27
C TRP A 384 -0.02 -14.31 -5.52
N ALA A 385 0.22 -13.29 -4.70
CA ALA A 385 1.36 -12.39 -4.90
C ALA A 385 2.71 -13.08 -4.66
N ASP A 386 2.79 -14.01 -3.69
CA ASP A 386 3.98 -14.82 -3.44
C ASP A 386 4.27 -15.76 -4.62
N ALA A 387 3.26 -16.50 -5.09
CA ALA A 387 3.40 -17.40 -6.24
C ALA A 387 3.78 -16.63 -7.52
N THR A 388 3.14 -15.50 -7.76
CA THR A 388 3.41 -14.62 -8.91
C THR A 388 4.82 -14.05 -8.85
N ALA A 389 5.28 -13.60 -7.68
CA ALA A 389 6.64 -13.11 -7.49
C ALA A 389 7.69 -14.18 -7.78
N ARG A 390 7.47 -15.42 -7.33
CA ARG A 390 8.38 -16.54 -7.58
C ARG A 390 8.38 -16.95 -9.06
N ALA A 391 7.21 -17.07 -9.68
CA ALA A 391 7.08 -17.41 -11.10
C ALA A 391 7.75 -16.36 -12.00
N PHE A 392 7.57 -15.07 -11.70
CA PHE A 392 8.28 -13.99 -12.39
C PHE A 392 9.79 -14.10 -12.22
N ARG A 393 10.26 -14.36 -11.00
CA ARG A 393 11.69 -14.50 -10.71
C ARG A 393 12.31 -15.67 -11.46
N ALA A 394 11.59 -16.78 -11.56
CA ALA A 394 11.98 -17.99 -12.30
C ALA A 394 11.86 -17.83 -13.83
N GLY A 395 11.26 -16.74 -14.33
CA GLY A 395 11.01 -16.54 -15.77
C GLY A 395 9.83 -17.37 -16.31
N GLU A 396 9.01 -17.94 -15.43
CA GLU A 396 7.82 -18.73 -15.76
C GLU A 396 6.59 -17.86 -16.05
N MET A 397 6.62 -16.60 -15.62
CA MET A 397 5.55 -15.62 -15.85
C MET A 397 6.15 -14.28 -16.29
N SER A 398 5.61 -13.71 -17.37
CA SER A 398 6.03 -12.40 -17.86
C SER A 398 5.31 -11.26 -17.13
N GLY A 399 5.87 -10.04 -17.20
CA GLY A 399 5.18 -8.86 -16.67
C GLY A 399 3.81 -8.61 -17.31
N LYS A 400 3.65 -8.99 -18.59
CA LYS A 400 2.36 -8.93 -19.29
C LYS A 400 1.32 -9.88 -18.68
N ASP A 401 1.71 -11.11 -18.38
CA ASP A 401 0.79 -12.09 -17.76
C ASP A 401 0.29 -11.60 -16.39
N ILE A 402 1.18 -11.00 -15.61
CA ILE A 402 0.85 -10.40 -14.31
C ILE A 402 -0.13 -9.24 -14.50
N ALA A 403 0.14 -8.35 -15.45
CA ALA A 403 -0.73 -7.21 -15.72
C ALA A 403 -2.13 -7.65 -16.18
N ASP A 404 -2.20 -8.64 -17.08
CA ASP A 404 -3.45 -9.21 -17.57
C ASP A 404 -4.25 -9.87 -16.43
N ALA A 405 -3.58 -10.57 -15.50
CA ALA A 405 -4.20 -11.16 -14.31
C ALA A 405 -4.78 -10.10 -13.36
N ILE A 406 -4.03 -9.03 -13.08
CA ILE A 406 -4.51 -7.90 -12.25
C ILE A 406 -5.70 -7.22 -12.92
N ALA A 407 -5.63 -6.97 -14.22
CA ALA A 407 -6.70 -6.34 -14.98
C ALA A 407 -7.96 -7.21 -15.01
N GLN A 408 -7.81 -8.53 -15.13
CA GLN A 408 -8.93 -9.47 -15.05
C GLN A 408 -9.58 -9.41 -13.67
N ALA A 409 -8.80 -9.45 -12.59
CA ALA A 409 -9.33 -9.37 -11.24
C ALA A 409 -10.10 -8.06 -10.97
N ALA A 410 -9.63 -6.94 -11.51
CA ALA A 410 -10.33 -5.66 -11.42
C ALA A 410 -11.64 -5.63 -12.23
N ARG A 411 -11.66 -6.23 -13.43
CA ARG A 411 -12.87 -6.31 -14.28
C ARG A 411 -13.96 -7.19 -13.69
N GLU A 412 -13.63 -8.19 -12.89
CA GLU A 412 -14.66 -9.02 -12.25
C GLU A 412 -15.39 -8.32 -11.09
N ILE A 413 -14.94 -7.12 -10.70
CA ILE A 413 -15.52 -6.31 -9.61
C ILE A 413 -16.25 -5.07 -10.14
N GLY A 414 -15.74 -4.47 -11.22
CA GLY A 414 -16.32 -3.30 -11.89
C GLY A 414 -17.51 -3.67 -12.77
#